data_AF-A7SBS3-F1
#
_entry.id   AF-A7SBS3-F1
#
_cell.length_a   1.000
_cell.length_b   1.000
_cell.length_c   1.000
_cell.angle_alpha   90.00
_cell.angle_beta   90.00
_cell.angle_gamma   90.00
#
_symmetry.space_group_name_H-M   'P 1'
#
loop_
_entity.id
_entity.type
_entity.pdbx_description
1 polymer ?
#
loop_
_entity_poly.entity_id
_entity_poly.type
_entity_poly.pdbx_seq_one_letter_code
_entity_poly.pdbx_strand_id
1 'polypeptide(L)'
;MAAENLQLEAAFLAFNAEFARNGFGQAPAGLLSILRHFRLREGEKVSEGRARLYKRLWCLLWEALKVLRLIDDKIIYKLNTSVPTASFEGEVNAEKRCRDLYGELLQGYSSRESAIKGCIHEVSNNIRDLREKREQDPDSNEFSKKLRNEQTMLRLMQSELLVEEVVKERSLKVFNERCWKSFKPPQ
;
A
#
# COMPACT_ATOMS: atom_id res chain seq x y z
N MET A 1 -22.96 15.76 22.98
CA MET A 1 -21.71 15.04 23.33
C MET A 1 -21.94 13.55 23.56
N ALA A 2 -22.83 13.10 24.45
CA ALA A 2 -23.05 11.65 24.69
C ALA A 2 -23.57 10.88 23.47
N ALA A 3 -24.58 11.41 22.76
CA ALA A 3 -25.12 10.77 21.55
C ALA A 3 -24.12 10.73 20.38
N GLU A 4 -23.27 11.75 20.28
CA GLU A 4 -22.21 11.84 19.25
C GLU A 4 -21.10 10.81 19.50
N ASN A 5 -20.71 10.60 20.75
CA ASN A 5 -19.76 9.55 21.14
C ASN A 5 -20.32 8.14 20.88
N LEU A 6 -21.62 7.93 21.14
CA LEU A 6 -22.27 6.64 20.89
C LEU A 6 -22.32 6.32 19.39
N GLN A 7 -22.61 7.31 18.54
CA GLN A 7 -22.58 7.16 17.08
C GLN A 7 -21.16 6.91 16.55
N LEU A 8 -20.16 7.53 17.17
CA LEU A 8 -18.75 7.36 16.81
C LEU A 8 -18.27 5.93 17.14
N GLU A 9 -18.60 5.40 18.33
CA GLU A 9 -18.32 4.02 18.70
C GLU A 9 -19.04 3.02 17.80
N ALA A 10 -20.32 3.24 17.50
CA ALA A 10 -21.07 2.39 16.59
C ALA A 10 -20.48 2.39 15.17
N ALA A 11 -20.05 3.55 14.66
CA ALA A 11 -19.36 3.65 13.37
C ALA A 11 -18.00 2.92 13.38
N PHE A 12 -17.30 2.95 14.52
CA PHE A 12 -16.01 2.28 14.70
C PHE A 12 -16.14 0.76 14.75
N LEU A 13 -17.13 0.27 15.50
CA LEU A 13 -17.48 -1.14 15.56
C LEU A 13 -17.97 -1.64 14.21
N ALA A 14 -18.77 -0.84 13.50
CA ALA A 14 -19.19 -1.14 12.14
C ALA A 14 -18.01 -1.20 11.17
N PHE A 15 -17.07 -0.26 11.25
CA PHE A 15 -15.85 -0.28 10.44
C PHE A 15 -14.98 -1.49 10.75
N ASN A 16 -14.73 -1.79 12.03
CA ASN A 16 -13.95 -2.96 12.44
C ASN A 16 -14.61 -4.27 12.00
N ALA A 17 -15.93 -4.38 12.14
CA ALA A 17 -16.67 -5.54 11.68
C ALA A 17 -16.63 -5.66 10.15
N GLU A 18 -16.70 -4.55 9.41
CA GLU A 18 -16.56 -4.54 7.96
C GLU A 18 -15.13 -4.90 7.51
N PHE A 19 -14.12 -4.35 8.18
CA PHE A 19 -12.71 -4.65 7.98
C PHE A 19 -12.42 -6.15 8.19
N ALA A 20 -12.98 -6.73 9.26
CA ALA A 20 -12.88 -8.16 9.55
C ALA A 20 -13.68 -9.02 8.55
N ARG A 21 -14.90 -8.59 8.15
CA ARG A 21 -15.72 -9.30 7.15
C ARG A 21 -15.05 -9.37 5.79
N ASN A 22 -14.26 -8.36 5.43
CA ASN A 22 -13.46 -8.35 4.20
C ASN A 22 -12.10 -9.07 4.35
N GLY A 23 -11.92 -9.90 5.39
CA GLY A 23 -10.76 -10.79 5.52
C GLY A 23 -9.48 -10.13 6.03
N PHE A 24 -9.50 -8.85 6.40
CA PHE A 24 -8.32 -8.13 6.88
C PHE A 24 -8.04 -8.29 8.39
N GLY A 25 -8.83 -9.10 9.10
CA GLY A 25 -8.69 -9.31 10.55
C GLY A 25 -9.09 -8.06 11.35
N GLN A 26 -8.32 -7.71 12.39
CA GLN A 26 -8.53 -6.46 13.13
C GLN A 26 -7.88 -5.28 12.42
N ALA A 27 -8.59 -4.15 12.34
CA ALA A 27 -8.01 -2.93 11.82
C ALA A 27 -6.80 -2.50 12.65
N PRO A 28 -5.68 -2.11 12.02
CA PRO A 28 -4.50 -1.63 12.74
C PRO A 28 -4.86 -0.47 13.68
N ALA A 29 -4.25 -0.42 14.86
CA ALA A 29 -4.52 0.62 15.86
C ALA A 29 -4.32 2.05 15.31
N GLY A 30 -3.36 2.24 14.39
CA GLY A 30 -3.15 3.52 13.70
C GLY A 30 -4.31 3.92 12.78
N LEU A 31 -4.87 2.95 12.05
CA LEU A 31 -6.06 3.13 11.22
C LEU A 31 -7.27 3.52 12.09
N LEU A 32 -7.42 2.83 13.21
CA LEU A 32 -8.43 3.12 14.21
C LEU A 32 -8.27 4.54 14.80
N SER A 33 -7.03 4.98 15.09
CA SER A 33 -6.78 6.35 15.56
C SER A 33 -7.22 7.42 14.53
N ILE A 34 -6.96 7.19 13.24
CA ILE A 34 -7.37 8.08 12.15
C ILE A 34 -8.91 8.14 12.04
N LEU A 35 -9.57 6.99 12.23
CA LEU A 35 -11.03 6.87 12.14
C LEU A 35 -11.77 7.54 13.30
N ARG A 36 -11.16 7.65 14.49
CA ARG A 36 -11.76 8.38 15.63
C ARG A 36 -12.05 9.84 15.30
N HIS A 37 -11.28 10.42 14.39
CA HIS A 37 -11.42 11.82 14.00
C HIS A 37 -12.37 11.99 12.80
N PHE A 38 -12.89 10.91 12.24
CA PHE A 38 -13.82 10.98 11.13
C PHE A 38 -15.24 11.31 11.65
N ARG A 39 -15.77 12.45 11.21
CA ARG A 39 -17.17 12.84 11.43
C ARG A 39 -17.86 13.12 10.10
N LEU A 40 -19.16 12.83 10.03
CA LEU A 40 -20.02 13.29 8.94
C LEU A 40 -20.13 14.81 9.00
N ARG A 41 -20.15 15.47 7.85
CA ARG A 41 -20.44 16.91 7.75
C ARG A 41 -21.94 17.12 7.90
N GLU A 42 -22.33 18.33 8.27
CA GLU A 42 -23.73 18.71 8.34
C GLU A 42 -24.41 18.50 6.98
N GLY A 43 -25.52 17.75 6.97
CA GLY A 43 -26.25 17.37 5.75
C GLY A 43 -25.59 16.28 4.88
N GLU A 44 -24.41 15.76 5.24
CA GLU A 44 -23.72 14.70 4.49
C GLU A 44 -24.35 13.33 4.76
N LYS A 45 -24.70 12.60 3.69
CA LYS A 45 -25.23 11.24 3.82
C LYS A 45 -24.13 10.30 4.29
N VAL A 46 -24.50 9.24 5.02
CA VAL A 46 -23.56 8.22 5.53
C VAL A 46 -22.71 7.62 4.39
N SER A 47 -23.31 7.38 3.22
CA SER A 47 -22.61 6.86 2.04
C SER A 47 -21.57 7.84 1.47
N GLU A 48 -21.84 9.14 1.50
CA GLU A 48 -20.93 10.20 1.06
C GLU A 48 -19.76 10.35 2.04
N GLY A 49 -20.05 10.28 3.34
CA GLY A 49 -19.03 10.22 4.38
C GLY A 49 -18.09 9.03 4.20
N ARG A 50 -18.62 7.83 3.98
CA ARG A 50 -17.81 6.63 3.70
C ARG A 50 -16.91 6.83 2.49
N ALA A 51 -17.44 7.34 1.36
CA ALA A 51 -16.64 7.61 0.17
C ALA A 51 -15.50 8.61 0.44
N ARG A 52 -15.75 9.65 1.24
CA ARG A 52 -14.72 10.62 1.65
C ARG A 52 -13.65 9.99 2.54
N LEU A 53 -14.05 9.10 3.44
CA LEU A 53 -13.14 8.35 4.30
C LEU A 53 -12.24 7.40 3.49
N TYR A 54 -12.81 6.60 2.58
CA TYR A 54 -12.03 5.72 1.70
C TYR A 54 -11.07 6.50 0.81
N LYS A 55 -11.48 7.66 0.29
CA LYS A 55 -10.58 8.54 -0.47
C LYS A 55 -9.41 9.04 0.38
N ARG A 56 -9.66 9.41 1.64
CA ARG A 56 -8.59 9.79 2.58
C ARG A 56 -7.67 8.61 2.91
N LEU A 57 -8.23 7.44 3.18
CA LEU A 57 -7.47 6.22 3.46
C LEU A 57 -6.60 5.81 2.28
N TRP A 58 -7.15 5.91 1.08
CA TRP A 58 -6.42 5.70 -0.16
C TRP A 58 -5.26 6.70 -0.32
N CYS A 59 -5.49 8.00 -0.10
CA CYS A 59 -4.42 8.99 -0.13
C CYS A 59 -3.33 8.68 0.91
N LEU A 60 -3.71 8.23 2.10
CA LEU A 60 -2.76 7.84 3.14
C LEU A 60 -1.97 6.59 2.75
N LEU A 61 -2.61 5.61 2.12
CA LEU A 61 -1.94 4.41 1.58
C LEU A 61 -0.97 4.79 0.46
N TRP A 62 -1.37 5.68 -0.44
CA TRP A 62 -0.54 6.19 -1.52
C TRP A 62 0.70 6.94 -1.00
N GLU A 63 0.52 7.82 -0.02
CA GLU A 63 1.65 8.48 0.66
C GLU A 63 2.52 7.47 1.42
N ALA A 64 1.93 6.45 2.04
CA ALA A 64 2.70 5.37 2.66
C ALA A 64 3.52 4.58 1.63
N LEU A 65 2.98 4.28 0.45
CA LEU A 65 3.74 3.66 -0.64
C LEU A 65 4.93 4.52 -1.07
N LYS A 66 4.77 5.85 -1.16
CA LYS A 66 5.89 6.77 -1.40
C LYS A 66 6.93 6.72 -0.28
N VAL A 67 6.50 6.70 0.99
CA VAL A 67 7.42 6.60 2.14
C VAL A 67 8.15 5.25 2.16
N LEU A 68 7.48 4.16 1.79
CA LEU A 68 8.10 2.84 1.66
C LEU A 68 9.11 2.79 0.50
N ARG A 69 8.98 3.66 -0.52
CA ARG A 69 10.00 3.86 -1.55
C ARG A 69 11.21 4.66 -1.07
N LEU A 70 11.08 5.47 -0.01
CA LEU A 70 12.25 6.08 0.65
C LEU A 70 13.16 5.02 1.31
N ILE A 71 12.68 3.78 1.50
CA ILE A 71 13.53 2.67 1.94
C ILE A 71 14.56 2.35 0.84
N ASP A 72 14.18 2.41 -0.43
CA ASP A 72 15.12 2.25 -1.55
C ASP A 72 16.18 3.37 -1.54
N ASP A 73 15.78 4.63 -1.30
CA ASP A 73 16.73 5.75 -1.16
C ASP A 73 17.69 5.55 0.02
N LYS A 74 17.19 5.04 1.16
CA LYS A 74 18.04 4.69 2.31
C LYS A 74 18.98 3.54 2.00
N ILE A 75 18.54 2.54 1.23
CA ILE A 75 19.38 1.43 0.79
C ILE A 75 20.44 1.91 -0.19
N ILE A 76 20.10 2.79 -1.14
CA ILE A 76 21.04 3.44 -2.05
C ILE A 76 22.06 4.27 -1.26
N TYR A 77 21.61 5.03 -0.26
CA TYR A 77 22.51 5.77 0.63
C TYR A 77 23.44 4.82 1.39
N LYS A 78 22.93 3.73 1.98
CA LYS A 78 23.74 2.69 2.63
C LYS A 78 24.74 2.09 1.64
N LEU A 79 24.34 1.78 0.41
CA LEU A 79 25.22 1.26 -0.64
C LEU A 79 26.35 2.24 -0.96
N ASN A 80 26.02 3.52 -1.15
CA ASN A 80 26.99 4.56 -1.48
C ASN A 80 27.94 4.91 -0.32
N THR A 81 27.52 4.77 0.93
CA THR A 81 28.33 5.12 2.11
C THR A 81 29.08 3.96 2.72
N SER A 82 28.63 2.73 2.48
CA SER A 82 29.05 1.57 3.26
C SER A 82 29.72 0.46 2.46
N VAL A 83 29.60 0.49 1.14
CA VAL A 83 30.39 -0.38 0.26
C VAL A 83 31.64 0.43 -0.07
N PRO A 84 32.82 0.05 0.45
CA PRO A 84 34.03 0.80 0.19
C PRO A 84 34.30 0.83 -1.31
N THR A 85 34.75 1.97 -1.84
CA THR A 85 35.37 2.00 -3.17
C THR A 85 36.60 1.10 -3.17
N ALA A 86 37.05 0.63 -4.34
CA ALA A 86 38.17 -0.30 -4.51
C ALA A 86 39.46 0.09 -3.75
N SER A 87 39.56 1.34 -3.31
CA SER A 87 40.63 1.90 -2.48
C SER A 87 40.61 1.48 -0.99
N PHE A 88 39.54 0.83 -0.50
CA PHE A 88 39.31 0.56 0.94
C PHE A 88 38.84 -0.89 1.22
N GLU A 89 39.29 -1.86 0.42
CA GLU A 89 38.85 -3.28 0.48
C GLU A 89 39.17 -4.00 1.81
N GLY A 90 40.01 -3.43 2.68
CA GLY A 90 40.48 -4.08 3.92
C GLY A 90 39.67 -3.84 5.19
N GLU A 91 38.78 -2.85 5.24
CA GLU A 91 38.16 -2.39 6.52
C GLU A 91 36.71 -2.87 6.74
N VAL A 92 36.03 -3.39 5.72
CA VAL A 92 34.62 -3.82 5.79
C VAL A 92 34.43 -5.10 4.97
N ASN A 93 33.78 -6.13 5.54
CA ASN A 93 33.39 -7.33 4.79
C ASN A 93 32.29 -6.96 3.76
N ALA A 94 32.75 -6.55 2.58
CA ALA A 94 31.91 -6.06 1.50
C ALA A 94 30.96 -7.14 0.96
N GLU A 95 31.38 -8.41 0.94
CA GLU A 95 30.53 -9.53 0.53
C GLU A 95 29.31 -9.65 1.45
N LYS A 96 29.54 -9.76 2.77
CA LYS A 96 28.46 -9.92 3.75
C LYS A 96 27.48 -8.75 3.67
N ARG A 97 28.00 -7.52 3.57
CA ARG A 97 27.15 -6.33 3.52
C ARG A 97 26.33 -6.24 2.23
N CYS A 98 26.92 -6.56 1.09
CA CYS A 98 26.18 -6.64 -0.17
C CYS A 98 25.12 -7.74 -0.13
N ARG A 99 25.40 -8.90 0.47
CA ARG A 99 24.43 -9.98 0.67
C ARG A 99 23.24 -9.52 1.54
N ASP A 100 23.51 -8.87 2.66
CA ASP A 100 22.47 -8.37 3.57
C ASP A 100 21.59 -7.30 2.89
N LEU A 101 22.21 -6.35 2.19
CA LEU A 101 21.49 -5.30 1.44
C LEU A 101 20.66 -5.88 0.30
N TYR A 102 21.15 -6.92 -0.37
CA TYR A 102 20.37 -7.63 -1.39
C TYR A 102 19.14 -8.31 -0.78
N GLY A 103 19.28 -8.94 0.39
CA GLY A 103 18.17 -9.50 1.15
C GLY A 103 17.13 -8.45 1.55
N GLU A 104 17.58 -7.31 2.11
CA GLU A 104 16.70 -6.18 2.46
C GLU A 104 15.91 -5.68 1.24
N LEU A 105 16.57 -5.54 0.08
CA LEU A 105 15.94 -5.12 -1.19
C LEU A 105 14.86 -6.10 -1.63
N LEU A 106 15.19 -7.40 -1.74
CA LEU A 106 14.25 -8.42 -2.19
C LEU A 106 13.05 -8.57 -1.25
N GLN A 107 13.28 -8.53 0.06
CA GLN A 107 12.20 -8.58 1.04
C GLN A 107 11.28 -7.36 0.92
N GLY A 108 11.85 -6.17 0.72
CA GLY A 108 11.09 -4.94 0.48
C GLY A 108 10.20 -5.06 -0.75
N TYR A 109 10.76 -5.50 -1.89
CA TYR A 109 10.00 -5.72 -3.12
C TYR A 109 8.88 -6.74 -2.94
N SER A 110 9.20 -7.92 -2.40
CA SER A 110 8.23 -9.00 -2.23
C SER A 110 7.06 -8.56 -1.33
N SER A 111 7.35 -7.83 -0.25
CA SER A 111 6.33 -7.34 0.68
C SER A 111 5.41 -6.32 0.00
N ARG A 112 5.98 -5.32 -0.68
CA ARG A 112 5.20 -4.28 -1.38
C ARG A 112 4.40 -4.85 -2.55
N GLU A 113 5.01 -5.70 -3.36
CA GLU A 113 4.35 -6.35 -4.49
C GLU A 113 3.18 -7.23 -4.02
N SER A 114 3.38 -8.03 -2.97
CA SER A 114 2.31 -8.84 -2.38
C SER A 114 1.17 -7.98 -1.83
N ALA A 115 1.48 -6.85 -1.19
CA ALA A 115 0.46 -5.94 -0.69
C ALA A 115 -0.36 -5.31 -1.84
N ILE A 116 0.31 -4.82 -2.89
CA ILE A 116 -0.35 -4.22 -4.05
C ILE A 116 -1.21 -5.28 -4.77
N LYS A 117 -0.69 -6.50 -4.99
CA LYS A 117 -1.45 -7.61 -5.58
C LYS A 117 -2.68 -7.99 -4.73
N GLY A 118 -2.54 -8.01 -3.40
CA GLY A 118 -3.65 -8.21 -2.48
C GLY A 118 -4.74 -7.15 -2.64
N CYS A 119 -4.35 -5.88 -2.72
CA CYS A 119 -5.29 -4.78 -2.97
C CYS A 119 -5.98 -4.88 -4.35
N ILE A 120 -5.24 -5.28 -5.40
CA ILE A 120 -5.81 -5.50 -6.75
C ILE A 120 -6.85 -6.62 -6.71
N HIS A 121 -6.56 -7.73 -6.02
CA HIS A 121 -7.47 -8.85 -5.89
C HIS A 121 -8.77 -8.43 -5.20
N GLU A 122 -8.66 -7.71 -4.10
CA GLU A 122 -9.82 -7.19 -3.36
C GLU A 122 -10.69 -6.26 -4.22
N VAL A 123 -10.08 -5.26 -4.86
CA VAL A 123 -10.81 -4.32 -5.73
C VAL A 123 -11.46 -5.06 -6.90
N SER A 124 -10.80 -6.09 -7.44
CA SER A 124 -11.36 -6.91 -8.52
C SER A 124 -12.58 -7.72 -8.07
N ASN A 125 -12.55 -8.27 -6.84
CA ASN A 125 -13.71 -8.94 -6.24
C ASN A 125 -14.87 -7.94 -6.03
N ASN A 126 -14.59 -6.75 -5.51
CA ASN A 126 -15.61 -5.70 -5.34
C ASN A 126 -16.24 -5.29 -6.67
N ILE A 127 -15.46 -5.21 -7.75
CA ILE A 127 -15.98 -4.94 -9.10
C ILE A 127 -16.92 -6.05 -9.57
N ARG A 128 -16.57 -7.33 -9.33
CA ARG A 128 -17.43 -8.47 -9.67
C ARG A 128 -18.77 -8.36 -8.92
N ASP A 129 -18.73 -8.19 -7.60
CA ASP A 129 -19.92 -8.12 -6.77
C ASP A 129 -20.81 -6.92 -7.11
N LEU A 130 -20.21 -5.77 -7.49
CA LEU A 130 -20.96 -4.59 -7.95
C LEU A 130 -21.59 -4.79 -9.34
N ARG A 131 -20.97 -5.60 -10.21
CA ARG A 131 -21.57 -5.96 -11.51
C ARG A 131 -22.82 -6.81 -11.32
N GLU A 132 -22.74 -7.82 -10.45
CA GLU A 132 -23.88 -8.68 -10.11
C GLU A 132 -25.03 -7.87 -9.51
N LYS A 133 -24.74 -6.95 -8.57
CA LYS A 133 -25.76 -6.07 -7.98
C LYS A 133 -26.40 -5.12 -8.98
N ARG A 134 -25.62 -4.60 -9.94
CA ARG A 134 -26.15 -3.75 -11.03
C ARG A 134 -27.05 -4.54 -11.98
N GLU A 135 -26.77 -5.82 -12.22
CA GLU A 135 -27.64 -6.68 -13.04
C GLU A 135 -28.99 -6.92 -12.37
N GLN A 136 -29.03 -6.96 -11.04
CA GLN A 136 -30.26 -7.08 -10.25
C GLN A 136 -31.06 -5.77 -10.16
N ASP A 137 -30.40 -4.61 -10.31
CA ASP A 137 -31.00 -3.28 -10.26
C ASP A 137 -30.37 -2.34 -11.32
N PRO A 138 -30.80 -2.45 -12.60
CA PRO A 138 -30.15 -1.76 -13.73
C PRO A 138 -30.31 -0.25 -13.73
N ASP A 139 -31.40 0.28 -13.16
CA ASP A 139 -31.73 1.71 -13.15
C ASP A 139 -31.07 2.46 -11.98
N SER A 140 -30.46 1.74 -11.04
CA SER A 140 -29.75 2.34 -9.91
C SER A 140 -28.45 3.01 -10.33
N ASN A 141 -28.50 4.34 -10.41
CA ASN A 141 -27.34 5.20 -10.62
C ASN A 141 -26.26 5.04 -9.51
N GLU A 142 -26.64 4.51 -8.34
CA GLU A 142 -25.71 4.30 -7.23
C GLU A 142 -24.67 3.21 -7.52
N PHE A 143 -25.09 2.04 -8.02
CA PHE A 143 -24.16 0.93 -8.32
C PHE A 143 -23.26 1.27 -9.51
N SER A 144 -23.79 1.96 -10.51
CA SER A 144 -23.01 2.47 -11.65
C SER A 144 -21.89 3.42 -11.21
N LYS A 145 -22.19 4.34 -10.27
CA LYS A 145 -21.18 5.25 -9.71
C LYS A 145 -20.13 4.51 -8.89
N LYS A 146 -20.53 3.56 -8.04
CA LYS A 146 -19.59 2.73 -7.25
C LYS A 146 -18.67 1.92 -8.16
N LEU A 147 -19.21 1.28 -9.19
CA LEU A 147 -18.46 0.48 -10.15
C LEU A 147 -17.39 1.31 -10.86
N ARG A 148 -17.71 2.53 -11.32
CA ARG A 148 -16.74 3.43 -11.94
C ARG A 148 -15.60 3.83 -10.99
N ASN A 149 -15.91 4.02 -9.71
CA ASN A 149 -14.91 4.35 -8.70
C ASN A 149 -13.96 3.18 -8.48
N GLU A 150 -14.47 1.97 -8.26
CA GLU A 150 -13.66 0.76 -8.09
C GLU A 150 -12.82 0.46 -9.34
N GLN A 151 -13.36 0.63 -10.55
CA GLN A 151 -12.60 0.48 -11.80
C GLN A 151 -11.48 1.53 -11.96
N THR A 152 -11.67 2.73 -11.42
CA THR A 152 -10.61 3.74 -11.37
C THR A 152 -9.54 3.34 -10.36
N MET A 153 -9.96 2.84 -9.21
CA MET A 153 -9.07 2.33 -8.17
C MET A 153 -8.20 1.16 -8.67
N LEU A 154 -8.81 0.22 -9.39
CA LEU A 154 -8.12 -0.92 -9.97
C LEU A 154 -7.01 -0.47 -10.92
N ARG A 155 -7.30 0.50 -11.81
CA ARG A 155 -6.32 1.05 -12.75
C ARG A 155 -5.16 1.73 -12.02
N LEU A 156 -5.44 2.45 -10.94
CA LEU A 156 -4.40 3.07 -10.12
C LEU A 156 -3.53 2.02 -9.43
N MET A 157 -4.12 0.99 -8.82
CA MET A 157 -3.34 -0.09 -8.20
C MET A 157 -2.49 -0.86 -9.23
N GLN A 158 -3.03 -1.10 -10.43
CA GLN A 158 -2.26 -1.71 -11.51
C GLN A 158 -1.09 -0.82 -11.95
N SER A 159 -1.27 0.50 -11.99
CA SER A 159 -0.16 1.41 -12.27
C SER A 159 0.91 1.37 -11.17
N GLU A 160 0.54 1.14 -9.91
CA GLU A 160 1.51 1.02 -8.82
C GLU A 160 2.39 -0.23 -8.95
N LEU A 161 1.90 -1.33 -9.54
CA LEU A 161 2.75 -2.46 -9.89
C LEU A 161 3.82 -2.08 -10.91
N LEU A 162 3.44 -1.32 -11.95
CA LEU A 162 4.40 -0.86 -12.96
C LEU A 162 5.46 0.07 -12.34
N VAL A 163 5.04 0.94 -11.40
CA VAL A 163 5.98 1.78 -10.65
C VAL A 163 6.92 0.92 -9.80
N GLU A 164 6.39 -0.12 -9.14
CA GLU A 164 7.20 -1.02 -8.31
C GLU A 164 8.24 -1.78 -9.14
N GLU A 165 7.89 -2.23 -10.35
CA GLU A 165 8.83 -2.84 -11.29
C GLU A 165 9.97 -1.88 -11.67
N VAL A 166 9.65 -0.63 -12.01
CA VAL A 166 10.65 0.40 -12.35
C VAL A 166 11.55 0.71 -11.15
N VAL A 167 10.99 0.81 -9.94
CA VAL A 167 11.77 1.03 -8.72
C VAL A 167 12.72 -0.15 -8.48
N LYS A 168 12.22 -1.38 -8.62
CA LYS A 168 13.02 -2.60 -8.48
C LYS A 168 14.19 -2.64 -9.46
N GLU A 169 13.94 -2.37 -10.73
CA GLU A 169 14.98 -2.34 -11.76
C GLU A 169 16.07 -1.31 -11.41
N ARG A 170 15.66 -0.11 -10.98
CA ARG A 170 16.59 0.97 -10.64
C ARG A 170 17.47 0.61 -9.44
N SER A 171 16.92 0.16 -8.32
CA SER A 171 17.75 -0.13 -7.15
C SER A 171 18.60 -1.39 -7.37
N LEU A 172 18.13 -2.39 -8.12
CA LEU A 172 18.96 -3.55 -8.50
C LEU A 172 20.12 -3.15 -9.42
N LYS A 173 19.92 -2.19 -10.33
CA LYS A 173 21.01 -1.66 -11.16
C LYS A 173 22.09 -1.00 -10.30
N VAL A 174 21.69 -0.11 -9.38
CA VAL A 174 22.62 0.56 -8.45
C VAL A 174 23.32 -0.45 -7.55
N PHE A 175 22.59 -1.46 -7.06
CA PHE A 175 23.15 -2.56 -6.32
C PHE A 175 24.25 -3.28 -7.12
N ASN A 176 23.95 -3.69 -8.35
CA ASN A 176 24.92 -4.38 -9.20
C ASN A 176 26.16 -3.52 -9.47
N GLU A 177 26.00 -2.24 -9.81
CA GLU A 177 27.13 -1.32 -10.04
C GLU A 177 28.09 -1.24 -8.85
N ARG A 178 27.57 -1.33 -7.62
CA ARG A 178 28.36 -1.23 -6.38
C ARG A 178 28.86 -2.57 -5.85
N CYS A 179 28.07 -3.63 -5.99
CA CYS A 179 28.29 -4.90 -5.30
C CYS A 179 28.76 -6.04 -6.20
N TRP A 180 28.77 -5.91 -7.53
CA TRP A 180 29.05 -7.04 -8.45
C TRP A 180 30.39 -7.75 -8.20
N LYS A 181 31.42 -7.04 -7.72
CA LYS A 181 32.73 -7.63 -7.40
C LYS A 181 32.71 -8.40 -6.09
N SER A 182 31.86 -7.98 -5.15
CA SER A 182 31.85 -8.44 -3.77
C SER A 182 30.81 -9.53 -3.52
N PHE A 183 29.69 -9.50 -4.24
CA PHE A 183 28.60 -10.47 -4.11
C PHE A 183 27.89 -10.64 -5.44
N LYS A 184 27.73 -11.90 -5.87
CA LYS A 184 26.91 -12.27 -7.02
C LYS A 184 25.56 -12.80 -6.52
N PRO A 185 24.45 -12.12 -6.86
CA PRO A 185 23.12 -12.63 -6.55
C PRO A 185 22.87 -14.04 -7.10
N PRO A 186 22.09 -14.88 -6.40
CA PRO A 186 21.59 -16.13 -6.98
C PRO A 186 20.72 -15.83 -8.22
N GLN A 187 20.81 -16.71 -9.23
CA GLN A 187 19.98 -16.64 -10.45
C GLN A 187 18.54 -17.06 -10.18
#